data_AF-A0A440MS09-F1
#
_entry.id   AF-A0A440MS09-F1
#
_cell.length_a   1.000
_cell.length_b   1.000
_cell.length_c   1.000
_cell.angle_alpha   90.00
_cell.angle_beta   90.00
_cell.angle_gamma   90.00
#
_symmetry.space_group_name_H-M   'P 1'
#
loop_
_entity.id
_entity.type
_entity.pdbx_description
1 polymer ?
#
loop_
_entity_poly.entity_id
_entity_poly.type
_entity_poly.pdbx_seq_one_letter_code
_entity_poly.pdbx_strand_id
1 'polypeptide(L)' 'MRAAPADRPSEVGHVQEAAEQLVKWPKRGPGWHKAMILCLSALEGDPIDPQVIRQAFEAAAKEAGMLLTSDPRNASRD' A
#
# COMPACT_ATOMS: atom_id res chain seq x y z
N MET A 1 31.13 3.61 21.06
CA MET A 1 29.87 4.21 20.58
C MET A 1 29.59 3.68 19.19
N ARG A 2 28.47 2.95 19.00
CA ARG A 2 27.93 2.69 17.66
C ARG A 2 26.42 2.66 17.80
N ALA A 3 25.78 3.72 17.32
CA ALA A 3 24.33 3.86 17.32
C ALA A 3 23.72 2.79 16.38
N ALA A 4 22.59 2.22 16.79
CA ALA A 4 21.75 1.38 15.95
C ALA A 4 21.28 2.15 14.70
N PRO A 5 20.78 1.44 13.68
CA PRO A 5 19.51 1.88 13.14
C PRO A 5 18.48 0.78 13.31
N ALA A 6 17.34 1.21 13.86
CA ALA A 6 16.13 0.46 14.07
C ALA A 6 15.95 -0.67 13.04
N ASP A 7 15.97 -1.89 13.55
CA ASP A 7 14.93 -2.84 13.22
C ASP A 7 13.61 -2.03 13.23
N ARG A 8 13.13 -1.62 12.05
CA ARG A 8 11.78 -1.04 11.88
C ARG A 8 10.89 -2.18 11.39
N PRO A 9 10.45 -3.09 12.27
CA PRO A 9 9.53 -4.16 11.91
C PRO A 9 8.12 -3.63 11.59
N SER A 10 7.92 -2.31 11.58
CA SER A 10 6.61 -1.67 11.43
C SER A 10 6.28 -1.22 10.01
N GLU A 11 7.21 -1.24 9.05
CA GLU A 11 6.90 -0.83 7.67
C GLU A 11 6.70 -2.05 6.77
N VAL A 12 7.55 -3.07 6.93
CA VAL A 12 7.51 -4.33 6.16
C VAL A 12 6.18 -5.06 6.33
N GLY A 13 5.64 -5.13 7.55
CA GLY A 13 4.35 -5.77 7.83
C GLY A 13 3.20 -5.10 7.07
N HIS A 14 3.16 -3.78 7.07
CA HIS A 14 2.14 -3.01 6.35
C HIS A 14 2.25 -3.14 4.83
N VAL A 15 3.47 -3.26 4.29
CA VAL A 15 3.71 -3.44 2.86
C VAL A 15 3.29 -4.84 2.41
N GLN A 16 3.57 -5.87 3.21
CA GLN A 16 3.14 -7.24 2.92
C GLN A 16 1.62 -7.35 2.90
N GLU A 17 0.92 -6.80 3.90
CA GLU A 17 -0.55 -6.75 3.92
C GLU A 17 -1.11 -5.98 2.71
N ALA A 18 -0.46 -4.88 2.30
CA ALA A 18 -0.84 -4.14 1.10
C ALA A 18 -0.72 -4.98 -0.18
N ALA A 19 0.38 -5.73 -0.33
CA ALA A 19 0.58 -6.65 -1.46
C ALA A 19 -0.48 -7.76 -1.47
N GLU A 20 -0.74 -8.39 -0.33
CA GLU A 20 -1.78 -9.42 -0.21
C GLU A 20 -3.18 -8.88 -0.55
N GLN A 21 -3.47 -7.65 -0.14
CA GLN A 21 -4.72 -6.98 -0.47
C GLN A 21 -4.83 -6.67 -1.96
N LEU A 22 -3.74 -6.26 -2.61
CA LEU A 22 -3.69 -6.05 -4.05
C LEU A 22 -3.98 -7.36 -4.81
N VAL A 23 -3.44 -8.50 -4.38
CA VAL A 23 -3.67 -9.79 -5.06
C VAL A 23 -5.16 -10.15 -5.14
N LYS A 24 -5.96 -9.74 -4.16
CA LYS A 24 -7.41 -9.97 -4.10
C LYS A 24 -8.22 -9.13 -5.08
N TRP A 25 -7.64 -8.10 -5.70
CA TRP A 25 -8.37 -7.20 -6.58
C TRP A 25 -8.67 -7.84 -7.94
N PRO A 26 -9.92 -7.76 -8.44
CA PRO A 26 -10.32 -8.39 -9.70
C PRO A 26 -9.80 -7.63 -10.93
N LYS A 27 -9.51 -6.32 -10.80
CA LYS A 27 -8.96 -5.48 -11.86
C LYS A 27 -7.51 -5.18 -11.59
N ARG A 28 -6.63 -5.69 -12.46
CA ARG A 28 -5.18 -5.53 -12.38
C ARG A 28 -4.71 -4.64 -13.53
N GLY A 29 -4.84 -3.33 -13.31
CA GLY A 29 -4.40 -2.31 -14.25
C GLY A 29 -2.90 -1.99 -14.14
N PRO A 30 -2.40 -1.04 -14.96
CA PRO A 30 -1.02 -0.56 -14.85
C PRO A 30 -0.71 0.05 -13.48
N GLY A 31 -1.68 0.68 -12.79
CA GLY A 31 -1.51 1.16 -11.43
C GLY A 31 -1.30 0.02 -10.42
N TRP A 32 -2.05 -1.07 -10.57
CA TRP A 32 -1.90 -2.27 -9.75
C TRP A 32 -0.50 -2.89 -9.89
N HIS A 33 0.00 -2.99 -11.13
CA HIS A 33 1.31 -3.57 -11.38
C HIS A 33 2.42 -2.72 -10.74
N LYS A 34 2.32 -1.39 -10.83
CA LYS A 34 3.24 -0.47 -10.17
C LYS A 34 3.21 -0.61 -8.65
N ALA A 35 2.02 -0.66 -8.05
CA ALA A 35 1.86 -0.82 -6.61
C ALA A 35 2.46 -2.15 -6.12
N MET A 36 2.27 -3.23 -6.88
CA MET A 36 2.83 -4.55 -6.56
C MET A 36 4.36 -4.56 -6.60
N ILE A 37 4.96 -3.97 -7.65
CA ILE A 37 6.42 -3.86 -7.77
C ILE A 37 7.00 -3.06 -6.59
N LEU A 38 6.39 -1.93 -6.26
CA LEU A 38 6.84 -1.09 -5.14
C LEU A 38 6.75 -1.83 -3.80
N CYS A 39 5.70 -2.63 -3.60
CA CYS A 39 5.58 -3.44 -2.39
C CYS A 39 6.68 -4.51 -2.34
N LEU A 40 6.93 -5.22 -3.44
CA LEU A 40 7.98 -6.24 -3.50
C LEU A 40 9.38 -5.64 -3.26
N SER A 41 9.73 -4.55 -3.92
CA SER A 41 11.00 -3.84 -3.70
C SER A 41 11.18 -3.43 -2.24
N ALA A 42 10.14 -2.86 -1.62
CA ALA A 42 10.20 -2.51 -0.20
C ALA A 42 10.35 -3.73 0.72
N LEU A 43 9.77 -4.88 0.38
CA LEU A 43 9.97 -6.15 1.10
C LEU A 43 11.38 -6.72 0.91
N GLU A 44 11.99 -6.51 -0.26
CA GLU A 44 13.38 -6.88 -0.55
C GLU A 44 14.40 -6.00 0.19
N GLY A 45 13.93 -4.94 0.84
CA GLY A 45 14.75 -4.02 1.64
C GLY A 45 15.21 -2.78 0.87
N ASP A 46 14.63 -2.52 -0.31
CA ASP A 46 14.89 -1.27 -1.00
C ASP A 46 14.36 -0.08 -0.18
N PRO A 47 15.10 1.04 -0.12
CA PRO A 47 14.66 2.25 0.56
C PRO A 47 13.60 2.97 -0.29
N ILE A 48 12.42 2.37 -0.39
CA ILE A 48 11.26 2.97 -1.07
C ILE A 48 10.55 3.89 -0.09
N ASP A 49 10.24 5.10 -0.55
CA ASP A 49 9.47 6.04 0.25
C ASP A 49 8.04 5.51 0.47
N PRO A 50 7.57 5.39 1.73
CA PRO A 50 6.22 4.91 2.04
C PRO A 50 5.13 5.74 1.36
N GLN A 51 5.38 7.04 1.13
CA GLN A 51 4.47 7.93 0.43
C GLN A 51 4.25 7.48 -1.02
N VAL A 52 5.30 6.98 -1.69
CA VAL A 52 5.24 6.49 -3.07
C VAL A 52 4.41 5.21 -3.16
N ILE A 53 4.59 4.29 -2.19
CA ILE A 53 3.77 3.07 -2.10
C ILE A 53 2.30 3.44 -1.92
N ARG A 54 1.99 4.38 -1.02
CA ARG A 54 0.62 4.83 -0.76
C ARG A 54 -0.01 5.48 -2.00
N GLN A 55 0.70 6.36 -2.70
CA GLN A 55 0.22 6.99 -3.93
C GLN A 55 -0.04 5.96 -5.04
N ALA A 56 0.85 4.99 -5.21
CA ALA A 56 0.66 3.91 -6.19
C ALA A 56 -0.55 3.04 -5.83
N PHE A 57 -0.74 2.74 -4.54
CA PHE A 57 -1.88 1.99 -4.04
C PHE A 57 -3.20 2.74 -4.29
N GLU A 58 -3.26 4.05 -4.01
CA GLU A 58 -4.43 4.89 -4.28
C GLU A 58 -4.76 4.95 -5.78
N ALA A 59 -3.74 5.10 -6.64
CA ALA A 59 -3.92 5.08 -8.08
C ALA A 59 -4.48 3.72 -8.54
N ALA A 60 -3.92 2.62 -8.03
CA ALA A 60 -4.41 1.29 -8.30
C ALA A 60 -5.86 1.10 -7.81
N ALA A 61 -6.19 1.58 -6.59
CA ALA A 61 -7.51 1.47 -6.01
C ALA A 61 -8.54 2.24 -6.85
N LYS A 62 -8.16 3.42 -7.35
CA LYS A 62 -8.98 4.23 -8.25
C LYS A 62 -9.24 3.52 -9.58
N GLU A 63 -8.22 2.93 -10.20
CA GLU A 63 -8.36 2.14 -11.43
C GLU A 63 -9.22 0.89 -11.23
N ALA A 64 -9.05 0.20 -10.11
CA ALA A 64 -9.79 -1.02 -9.79
C ALA A 64 -11.24 -0.74 -9.35
N GLY A 65 -11.59 0.51 -9.05
CA GLY A 65 -12.86 0.88 -8.41
C GLY A 65 -12.95 0.38 -6.96
N MET A 66 -11.80 0.08 -6.34
CA MET A 66 -11.63 -0.41 -4.98
C MET A 66 -11.32 0.71 -3.98
N LEU A 67 -11.35 1.98 -4.42
CA LEU A 67 -11.38 3.09 -3.48
C LEU A 67 -12.59 2.87 -2.58
N LEU A 68 -12.31 2.49 -1.33
CA LEU A 68 -13.20 2.73 -0.22
C LEU A 68 -13.34 4.25 -0.15
N THR A 69 -14.21 4.79 -0.99
CA THR A 69 -14.84 6.08 -0.73
C THR A 69 -15.31 5.91 0.71
N SER A 70 -14.70 6.62 1.65
CA SER A 70 -15.33 6.82 2.95
C SER A 70 -16.68 7.39 2.58
N ASP A 71 -17.67 6.52 2.60
CA ASP A 71 -19.04 6.84 2.27
C ASP A 71 -19.44 7.88 3.32
N PRO A 72 -19.69 9.15 2.94
CA PRO A 72 -20.16 10.14 3.91
C PRO A 72 -21.54 9.77 4.48
N ARG A 73 -22.19 8.71 3.97
CA ARG A 73 -23.47 8.18 4.43
C ARG A 73 -23.35 7.43 5.77
N ASN A 74 -22.15 7.16 6.29
CA ASN A 74 -21.98 6.69 7.68
C ASN A 74 -21.70 7.83 8.69
N ALA A 75 -21.66 9.10 8.24
CA ALA A 75 -21.55 10.28 9.10
C ALA A 75 -22.92 10.87 9.49
N SER A 76 -24.01 10.09 9.39
CA SER A 76 -25.35 10.51 9.80
C SER A 76 -26.15 9.33 10.34
N ARG A 77 -25.70 8.77 11.47
CA ARG A 77 -26.59 8.09 12.41
C ARG A 77 -25.98 8.02 13.81
N ASP A 78 -25.88 9.17 14.47
CA ASP A 78 -26.56 9.51 15.74
C ASP A 78 -26.19 10.93 16.13
#